data_AF-A0A972X5G0-F1
#
_entry.id   AF-A0A972X5G0-F1
#
_cell.length_a   1.000
_cell.length_b   1.000
_cell.length_c   1.000
_cell.angle_alpha   90.00
_cell.angle_beta   90.00
_cell.angle_gamma   90.00
#
_symmetry.space_group_name_H-M   'P 1'
#
loop_
_entity.id
_entity.type
_entity.pdbx_description
1 polymer ?
#
loop_
_entity_poly.entity_id
_entity_poly.type
_entity_poly.pdbx_seq_one_letter_code
_entity_poly.pdbx_strand_id
1 'polypeptide(L)'
;MTWHTELGDRCLTGPEARLVREIVDYMHDEIAVDLDSALEADDDGVEYGVTEFDKLKPPQKLALLEQVLRQMINATDAPPTLNVMNESAIAAMYVAVGERVAYEIDMESDVDEPGSFDPYHWRKLLLDVARTDESDPGELPTARCRDEDEWECLLDSISMRVLWDDDCMDSEVVLDATPDSADHYRWKFGIELDYFVAVAPDPKESEAAALRERLRALCRQT
;
A
#
# COMPACT_ATOMS: atom_id res chain seq x y z
N MET A 1 -15.80 3.46 -12.72
CA MET A 1 -14.56 3.23 -13.47
C MET A 1 -13.43 3.62 -12.57
N THR A 2 -12.28 2.97 -12.72
CA THR A 2 -11.50 2.67 -11.53
C THR A 2 -10.06 2.32 -11.82
N TRP A 3 -9.21 2.35 -10.78
CA TRP A 3 -7.81 1.92 -10.72
C TRP A 3 -7.41 0.88 -11.80
N HIS A 4 -6.31 1.18 -12.49
CA HIS A 4 -5.71 0.32 -13.50
C HIS A 4 -5.10 -0.90 -12.83
N THR A 5 -5.57 -2.10 -13.19
CA THR A 5 -4.95 -3.37 -12.77
C THR A 5 -4.67 -4.21 -14.01
N GLU A 6 -3.78 -5.22 -13.89
CA GLU A 6 -3.57 -6.20 -14.95
C GLU A 6 -4.86 -6.94 -15.36
N LEU A 7 -5.82 -7.06 -14.43
CA LEU A 7 -7.14 -7.67 -14.67
C LEU A 7 -8.16 -6.70 -15.30
N GLY A 8 -7.74 -5.48 -15.61
CA GLY A 8 -8.55 -4.38 -16.12
C GLY A 8 -8.98 -3.38 -15.05
N ASP A 9 -9.60 -2.28 -15.49
CA ASP A 9 -10.02 -1.17 -14.64
C ASP A 9 -11.14 -1.59 -13.67
N ARG A 10 -10.87 -1.62 -12.36
CA ARG A 10 -11.84 -2.13 -11.36
C ARG A 10 -11.72 -1.50 -9.97
N CYS A 11 -12.85 -1.36 -9.26
CA CYS A 11 -12.83 -1.01 -7.83
C CYS A 11 -12.46 -2.25 -7.02
N LEU A 12 -11.68 -2.04 -5.96
CA LEU A 12 -11.56 -3.04 -4.92
C LEU A 12 -12.90 -3.13 -4.21
N THR A 13 -13.36 -4.36 -3.96
CA THR A 13 -14.62 -4.63 -3.27
C THR A 13 -14.44 -5.80 -2.32
N GLY A 14 -15.41 -6.01 -1.42
CA GLY A 14 -15.43 -7.19 -0.55
C GLY A 14 -14.15 -7.32 0.31
N PRO A 15 -13.55 -8.52 0.42
CA PRO A 15 -12.35 -8.76 1.22
C PRO A 15 -11.16 -7.91 0.82
N GLU A 16 -10.97 -7.63 -0.46
CA GLU A 16 -9.82 -6.87 -0.96
C GLU A 16 -9.90 -5.39 -0.53
N ALA A 17 -11.09 -4.79 -0.68
CA ALA A 17 -11.34 -3.45 -0.15
C ALA A 17 -11.17 -3.39 1.37
N ARG A 18 -11.53 -4.47 2.08
CA ARG A 18 -11.35 -4.56 3.53
C ARG A 18 -9.87 -4.60 3.92
N LEU A 19 -9.07 -5.43 3.25
CA LEU A 19 -7.62 -5.53 3.50
C LEU A 19 -6.95 -4.16 3.37
N VAL A 20 -7.19 -3.46 2.25
CA VAL A 20 -6.55 -2.15 2.00
C VAL A 20 -7.03 -1.08 2.98
N ARG A 21 -8.31 -1.10 3.39
CA ARG A 21 -8.82 -0.17 4.41
C ARG A 21 -8.17 -0.40 5.77
N GLU A 22 -8.03 -1.66 6.18
CA GLU A 22 -7.42 -2.01 7.48
C GLU A 22 -5.95 -1.61 7.51
N ILE A 23 -5.17 -1.89 6.45
CA ILE A 23 -3.76 -1.49 6.45
C ILE A 23 -3.58 0.02 6.36
N VAL A 24 -4.43 0.74 5.62
CA VAL A 24 -4.37 2.21 5.60
C VAL A 24 -4.82 2.80 6.94
N ASP A 25 -5.74 2.18 7.67
CA ASP A 25 -6.09 2.58 9.05
C ASP A 25 -4.89 2.44 9.98
N TYR A 26 -4.17 1.32 9.88
CA TYR A 26 -2.93 1.06 10.61
C TYR A 26 -1.82 2.07 10.27
N MET A 27 -1.51 2.25 8.98
CA MET A 27 -0.51 3.22 8.52
C MET A 27 -0.86 4.64 8.93
N HIS A 28 -2.15 5.01 8.89
CA HIS A 28 -2.58 6.30 9.41
C HIS A 28 -2.17 6.46 10.88
N ASP A 29 -2.41 5.46 11.74
CA ASP A 29 -2.07 5.55 13.16
C ASP A 29 -0.56 5.71 13.38
N GLU A 30 0.27 4.94 12.69
CA GLU A 30 1.74 5.07 12.75
C GLU A 30 2.21 6.46 12.30
N ILE A 31 1.81 6.90 11.11
CA ILE A 31 2.21 8.20 10.55
C ILE A 31 1.68 9.36 11.43
N ALA A 32 0.52 9.19 12.05
CA ALA A 32 -0.05 10.18 12.96
C ALA A 32 0.78 10.31 14.26
N VAL A 33 1.30 9.20 14.78
CA VAL A 33 2.20 9.21 15.94
C VAL A 33 3.46 10.00 15.61
N ASP A 34 4.08 9.77 14.45
CA ASP A 34 5.26 10.51 14.02
C ASP A 34 4.99 12.01 13.88
N LEU A 35 3.89 12.35 13.21
CA LEU A 35 3.46 13.73 13.03
C LEU A 35 3.25 14.45 14.38
N ASP A 36 2.64 13.76 15.35
CA ASP A 36 2.37 14.32 16.68
C ASP A 36 3.64 14.36 17.56
N SER A 37 4.65 13.52 17.27
CA SER A 37 5.89 13.39 18.05
C SER A 37 6.90 14.52 17.83
N ALA A 38 6.74 15.32 16.77
CA ALA A 38 7.60 16.46 16.43
C ALA A 38 9.11 16.14 16.48
N LEU A 39 9.50 14.92 16.07
CA LEU A 39 10.88 14.62 15.74
C LEU A 39 11.33 15.54 14.58
N GLU A 40 12.63 15.72 14.46
CA GLU A 40 13.27 16.86 13.77
C GLU A 40 12.61 17.23 12.42
N ALA A 41 12.59 18.52 12.08
CA ALA A 41 11.87 19.04 10.90
C ALA A 41 12.30 18.44 9.53
N ASP A 42 13.38 17.65 9.52
CA ASP A 42 13.97 16.93 8.38
C ASP A 42 13.84 15.40 8.50
N ASP A 43 13.00 14.88 9.41
CA ASP A 43 12.67 13.47 9.49
C ASP A 43 11.55 13.11 8.49
N ASP A 44 11.81 12.14 7.63
CA ASP A 44 10.84 11.63 6.67
C ASP A 44 9.79 10.73 7.37
N GLY A 45 9.99 10.40 8.65
CA GLY A 45 9.08 9.63 9.49
C GLY A 45 9.14 8.13 9.19
N VAL A 46 8.09 7.39 9.55
CA VAL A 46 8.01 5.93 9.37
C VAL A 46 8.28 5.52 7.93
N GLU A 47 9.17 4.55 7.78
CA GLU A 47 9.57 3.95 6.51
C GLU A 47 8.84 2.62 6.30
N TYR A 48 8.55 2.30 5.03
CA TYR A 48 7.87 1.08 4.59
C TYR A 48 8.68 0.34 3.51
N GLY A 49 9.95 0.71 3.29
CA GLY A 49 10.84 0.05 2.33
C GLY A 49 10.55 0.38 0.86
N VAL A 50 9.78 1.44 0.59
CA VAL A 50 9.44 1.90 -0.76
C VAL A 50 9.97 3.31 -0.94
N THR A 51 11.11 3.41 -1.62
CA THR A 51 11.94 4.62 -1.72
C THR A 51 11.16 5.91 -1.99
N GLU A 52 10.27 5.93 -2.98
CA GLU A 52 9.55 7.16 -3.32
C GLU A 52 8.43 7.50 -2.33
N PHE A 53 7.87 6.50 -1.64
CA PHE A 53 6.92 6.74 -0.55
C PHE A 53 7.64 7.18 0.72
N ASP A 54 8.80 6.59 1.02
CA ASP A 54 9.55 6.81 2.24
C ASP A 54 10.12 8.23 2.32
N LYS A 55 10.55 8.80 1.19
CA LYS A 55 11.00 10.21 1.05
C LYS A 55 9.90 11.26 1.33
N LEU A 56 8.64 10.85 1.47
CA LEU A 56 7.54 11.78 1.70
C LEU A 56 7.43 12.15 3.17
N LYS A 57 7.13 13.43 3.43
CA LYS A 57 6.84 13.87 4.80
C LYS A 57 5.52 13.26 5.30
N PRO A 58 5.33 13.10 6.62
CA PRO A 58 4.10 12.52 7.18
C PRO A 58 2.78 13.09 6.63
N PRO A 59 2.59 14.43 6.46
CA PRO A 59 1.38 14.96 5.85
C PRO A 59 1.19 14.56 4.39
N GLN A 60 2.29 14.43 3.64
CA GLN A 60 2.28 14.01 2.23
C GLN A 60 1.94 12.52 2.12
N LYS A 61 2.50 11.66 2.98
CA LYS A 61 2.13 10.24 3.11
C LYS A 61 0.62 10.09 3.35
N LEU A 62 0.05 10.81 4.33
CA LEU A 62 -1.39 10.78 4.61
C LEU A 62 -2.24 11.26 3.42
N ALA A 63 -1.79 12.30 2.71
CA ALA A 63 -2.54 12.86 1.58
C ALA A 63 -2.55 11.90 0.39
N LEU A 64 -1.41 11.26 0.13
CA LEU A 64 -1.26 10.26 -0.91
C LEU A 64 -2.09 9.00 -0.60
N LEU A 65 -2.02 8.48 0.63
CA LEU A 65 -2.85 7.35 1.08
C LEU A 65 -4.35 7.67 0.95
N GLU A 66 -4.78 8.88 1.29
CA GLU A 66 -6.17 9.33 1.14
C GLU A 66 -6.61 9.36 -0.32
N GLN A 67 -5.79 9.94 -1.20
CA GLN A 67 -6.03 10.00 -2.62
C GLN A 67 -6.14 8.58 -3.22
N VAL A 68 -5.15 7.73 -2.96
CA VAL A 68 -5.04 6.39 -3.54
C VAL A 68 -6.15 5.49 -3.01
N LEU A 69 -6.37 5.43 -1.69
CA LEU A 69 -7.45 4.61 -1.11
C LEU A 69 -8.81 5.02 -1.69
N ARG A 70 -9.08 6.33 -1.80
CA ARG A 70 -10.32 6.85 -2.40
C ARG A 70 -10.50 6.37 -3.84
N GLN A 71 -9.44 6.37 -4.64
CA GLN A 71 -9.46 5.93 -6.04
C GLN A 71 -9.62 4.40 -6.18
N MET A 72 -9.07 3.62 -5.25
CA MET A 72 -9.18 2.16 -5.24
C MET A 72 -10.61 1.68 -4.89
N ILE A 73 -11.28 2.36 -3.96
CA ILE A 73 -12.56 1.89 -3.39
C ILE A 73 -13.80 2.60 -3.95
N ASN A 74 -13.67 3.74 -4.64
CA ASN A 74 -14.79 4.46 -5.22
C ASN A 74 -14.73 4.43 -6.74
N ALA A 75 -15.89 4.34 -7.38
CA ALA A 75 -15.99 4.52 -8.81
C ALA A 75 -15.71 5.99 -9.17
N THR A 76 -14.71 6.21 -10.00
CA THR A 76 -14.41 7.46 -10.71
C THR A 76 -14.89 7.39 -12.17
N ASP A 77 -14.92 8.53 -12.85
CA ASP A 77 -15.28 8.60 -14.28
C ASP A 77 -14.14 8.12 -15.18
N ALA A 78 -12.89 8.32 -14.74
CA ALA A 78 -11.68 7.84 -15.39
C ALA A 78 -10.72 7.26 -14.34
N PRO A 79 -9.96 6.21 -14.69
CA PRO A 79 -8.88 5.72 -13.84
C PRO A 79 -7.85 6.84 -13.58
N PRO A 80 -7.21 6.84 -12.40
CA PRO A 80 -6.11 7.75 -12.14
C PRO A 80 -4.93 7.44 -13.06
N THR A 81 -4.18 8.47 -13.43
CA THR A 81 -2.91 8.31 -14.16
C THR A 81 -1.97 7.43 -13.35
N LEU A 82 -1.44 6.38 -13.98
CA LEU A 82 -0.35 5.58 -13.43
C LEU A 82 0.89 6.46 -13.31
N ASN A 83 1.40 6.57 -12.09
CA ASN A 83 2.60 7.33 -11.81
C ASN A 83 3.28 6.75 -10.58
N VAL A 84 4.57 7.05 -10.44
CA VAL A 84 5.42 6.49 -9.41
C VAL A 84 4.86 6.72 -8.00
N MET A 85 4.22 7.86 -7.74
CA MET A 85 3.71 8.20 -6.41
C MET A 85 2.52 7.31 -6.04
N ASN A 86 1.53 7.18 -6.91
CA ASN A 86 0.36 6.37 -6.61
C ASN A 86 0.74 4.89 -6.46
N GLU A 87 1.64 4.37 -7.31
CA GLU A 87 2.06 2.97 -7.24
C GLU A 87 2.96 2.69 -6.03
N SER A 88 3.85 3.61 -5.69
CA SER A 88 4.67 3.50 -4.47
C SER A 88 3.81 3.47 -3.20
N ALA A 89 2.71 4.22 -3.16
CA ALA A 89 1.79 4.17 -2.04
C ALA A 89 1.08 2.81 -1.92
N ILE A 90 0.73 2.17 -3.04
CA ILE A 90 0.15 0.84 -3.05
C ILE A 90 1.18 -0.22 -2.66
N ALA A 91 2.40 -0.13 -3.18
CA ALA A 91 3.50 -0.99 -2.79
C ALA A 91 3.75 -0.91 -1.28
N ALA A 92 3.79 0.32 -0.72
CA ALA A 92 3.94 0.53 0.72
C ALA A 92 2.80 -0.07 1.54
N MET A 93 1.55 -0.04 1.04
CA MET A 93 0.43 -0.73 1.69
C MET A 93 0.69 -2.24 1.78
N TYR A 94 1.14 -2.87 0.69
CA TYR A 94 1.39 -4.32 0.69
C TYR A 94 2.61 -4.70 1.52
N VAL A 95 3.70 -3.92 1.49
CA VAL A 95 4.84 -4.15 2.40
C VAL A 95 4.40 -4.06 3.86
N ALA A 96 3.60 -3.06 4.22
CA ALA A 96 3.07 -2.92 5.57
C ALA A 96 2.20 -4.13 5.98
N VAL A 97 1.41 -4.71 5.07
CA VAL A 97 0.67 -5.96 5.34
C VAL A 97 1.64 -7.11 5.64
N GLY A 98 2.71 -7.26 4.85
CA GLY A 98 3.74 -8.28 5.06
C GLY A 98 4.40 -8.17 6.43
N GLU A 99 4.78 -6.95 6.84
CA GLU A 99 5.31 -6.70 8.18
C GLU A 99 4.34 -7.06 9.29
N ARG A 100 3.04 -6.78 9.10
CA ARG A 100 2.02 -7.14 10.10
C ARG A 100 1.87 -8.66 10.22
N VAL A 101 1.99 -9.39 9.13
CA VAL A 101 2.00 -10.87 9.15
C VAL A 101 3.25 -11.39 9.86
N ALA A 102 4.43 -10.85 9.55
CA ALA A 102 5.66 -11.22 10.24
C ALA A 102 5.56 -10.97 11.75
N TYR A 103 5.02 -9.80 12.14
CA TYR A 103 4.76 -9.47 13.54
C TYR A 103 3.79 -10.46 14.22
N GLU A 104 2.73 -10.90 13.54
CA GLU A 104 1.84 -11.94 14.06
C GLU A 104 2.54 -13.29 14.27
N ILE A 105 3.47 -13.66 13.38
CA ILE A 105 4.23 -14.91 13.48
C ILE A 105 5.19 -14.85 14.66
N ASP A 106 5.89 -13.73 14.84
CA ASP A 106 6.83 -13.51 15.93
C ASP A 106 6.15 -13.49 17.30
N MET A 107 4.98 -12.85 17.41
CA MET A 107 4.28 -12.64 18.67
C MET A 107 3.29 -13.77 19.04
N GLU A 108 3.12 -14.79 18.20
CA GLU A 108 2.12 -15.86 18.41
C GLU A 108 2.30 -16.64 19.73
N SER A 109 3.51 -16.68 20.30
CA SER A 109 3.77 -17.36 21.58
C SER A 109 3.25 -16.61 22.81
N ASP A 110 2.88 -15.33 22.67
CA ASP A 110 2.55 -14.44 23.79
C ASP A 110 1.02 -14.30 24.02
N VAL A 111 0.20 -15.08 23.29
CA VAL A 111 -1.26 -14.88 23.14
C VAL A 111 -2.11 -15.66 24.17
N ASP A 112 -1.50 -16.31 25.17
CA ASP A 112 -2.25 -17.07 26.19
C ASP A 112 -3.01 -16.16 27.21
N GLU A 113 -3.01 -14.84 27.03
CA GLU A 113 -3.75 -13.91 27.88
C GLU A 113 -5.25 -13.79 27.51
N PRO A 114 -6.18 -14.00 28.47
CA PRO A 114 -7.61 -13.81 28.25
C PRO A 114 -7.94 -12.36 27.91
N GLY A 115 -8.47 -12.12 26.70
CA GLY A 115 -8.81 -10.77 26.20
C GLY A 115 -7.85 -10.24 25.13
N SER A 116 -6.83 -11.03 24.76
CA SER A 116 -5.93 -10.73 23.65
C SER A 116 -6.67 -10.57 22.31
N PHE A 117 -6.13 -9.69 21.46
CA PHE A 117 -6.55 -9.51 20.07
C PHE A 117 -6.46 -10.83 19.30
N ASP A 118 -7.19 -10.94 18.18
CA ASP A 118 -7.08 -12.10 17.30
C ASP A 118 -5.64 -12.19 16.74
N PRO A 119 -4.81 -13.19 17.13
CA PRO A 119 -3.38 -13.25 16.79
C PRO A 119 -3.10 -13.64 15.32
N TYR A 120 -4.17 -13.84 14.56
CA TYR A 120 -4.16 -14.27 13.16
C TYR A 120 -4.94 -13.29 12.28
N HIS A 121 -5.13 -12.05 12.73
CA HIS A 121 -6.00 -11.06 12.10
C HIS A 121 -5.60 -10.79 10.63
N TRP A 122 -4.34 -10.41 10.39
CA TRP A 122 -3.80 -10.09 9.07
C TRP A 122 -3.71 -11.33 8.19
N ARG A 123 -3.25 -12.46 8.75
CA ARG A 123 -3.28 -13.75 8.07
C ARG A 123 -4.69 -14.15 7.61
N LYS A 124 -5.73 -13.88 8.42
CA LYS A 124 -7.13 -14.12 8.03
C LYS A 124 -7.62 -13.17 6.95
N LEU A 125 -7.24 -11.89 6.99
CA LEU A 125 -7.59 -10.92 5.93
C LEU A 125 -7.02 -11.37 4.58
N LEU A 126 -5.75 -11.78 4.52
CA LEU A 126 -5.13 -12.31 3.29
C LEU A 126 -5.86 -13.54 2.76
N LEU A 127 -6.18 -14.50 3.64
CA LEU A 127 -6.93 -15.70 3.26
C LEU A 127 -8.34 -15.39 2.75
N ASP A 128 -9.02 -14.37 3.31
CA ASP A 128 -10.32 -13.94 2.82
C ASP A 128 -10.23 -13.34 1.41
N VAL A 129 -9.17 -12.58 1.10
CA VAL A 129 -8.91 -12.10 -0.27
C VAL A 129 -8.59 -13.27 -1.20
N ALA A 130 -7.70 -14.17 -0.79
CA ALA A 130 -7.31 -15.33 -1.59
C ALA A 130 -8.49 -16.24 -1.97
N ARG A 131 -9.44 -16.44 -1.05
CA ARG A 131 -10.65 -17.24 -1.28
C ARG A 131 -11.63 -16.63 -2.27
N THR A 132 -11.50 -15.34 -2.58
CA THR A 132 -12.32 -14.69 -3.62
C THR A 132 -11.76 -14.85 -5.01
N ASP A 133 -10.54 -15.37 -5.14
CA ASP A 133 -9.99 -15.68 -6.46
C ASP A 133 -10.66 -16.93 -7.03
N GLU A 134 -11.30 -16.78 -8.19
CA GLU A 134 -11.88 -17.90 -8.94
C GLU A 134 -10.82 -18.68 -9.72
N SER A 135 -9.63 -18.11 -9.88
CA SER A 135 -8.45 -18.80 -10.41
C SER A 135 -7.91 -19.72 -9.32
N ASP A 136 -7.69 -20.99 -9.64
CA ASP A 136 -7.22 -22.02 -8.70
C ASP A 136 -6.08 -21.49 -7.80
N PRO A 137 -6.35 -21.16 -6.53
CA PRO A 137 -5.40 -20.44 -5.68
C PRO A 137 -4.26 -21.34 -5.17
N GLY A 138 -4.19 -22.58 -5.67
CA GLY A 138 -3.32 -23.61 -5.12
C GLY A 138 -3.73 -24.01 -3.70
N GLU A 139 -2.81 -24.63 -2.98
CA GLU A 139 -2.99 -24.93 -1.56
C GLU A 139 -2.69 -23.68 -0.74
N LEU A 140 -3.73 -23.08 -0.14
CA LEU A 140 -3.58 -21.91 0.72
C LEU A 140 -2.98 -22.29 2.08
N PRO A 141 -2.11 -21.45 2.67
CA PRO A 141 -1.63 -21.66 4.03
C PRO A 141 -2.80 -21.69 5.02
N THR A 142 -2.65 -22.45 6.10
CA THR A 142 -3.57 -22.31 7.23
C THR A 142 -3.26 -21.01 7.98
N ALA A 143 -4.24 -20.40 8.66
CA ALA A 143 -3.99 -19.18 9.44
C ALA A 143 -2.92 -19.35 10.54
N ARG A 144 -2.62 -20.60 10.94
CA ARG A 144 -1.57 -20.95 11.91
C ARG A 144 -0.22 -21.26 11.26
N CYS A 145 -0.11 -21.15 9.94
CA CYS A 145 1.15 -21.34 9.25
C CYS A 145 2.15 -20.28 9.72
N ARG A 146 3.36 -20.73 10.04
CA ARG A 146 4.49 -19.91 10.50
C ARG A 146 5.60 -19.81 9.44
N ASP A 147 5.37 -20.37 8.26
CA ASP A 147 6.29 -20.26 7.14
C ASP A 147 6.09 -18.89 6.49
N GLU A 148 7.05 -17.99 6.69
CA GLU A 148 7.02 -16.63 6.15
C GLU A 148 7.00 -16.64 4.62
N ASP A 149 7.71 -17.58 3.99
CA ASP A 149 7.79 -17.70 2.52
C ASP A 149 6.41 -18.02 1.92
N GLU A 150 5.58 -18.82 2.61
CA GLU A 150 4.20 -19.11 2.16
C GLU A 150 3.32 -17.85 2.18
N TRP A 151 3.53 -16.97 3.15
CA TRP A 151 2.79 -15.72 3.26
C TRP A 151 3.27 -14.66 2.27
N GLU A 152 4.58 -14.56 2.05
CA GLU A 152 5.19 -13.71 1.03
C GLU A 152 4.66 -14.07 -0.36
N CYS A 153 4.68 -15.36 -0.72
CA CYS A 153 4.14 -15.83 -2.01
C CYS A 153 2.65 -15.48 -2.19
N LEU A 154 1.86 -15.59 -1.12
CA LEU A 154 0.43 -15.25 -1.16
C LEU A 154 0.22 -13.74 -1.31
N LEU A 155 1.01 -12.95 -0.58
CA LEU A 155 0.97 -11.48 -0.62
C LEU A 155 1.37 -10.97 -2.00
N ASP A 156 2.43 -11.50 -2.60
CA ASP A 156 2.85 -11.19 -3.97
C ASP A 156 1.71 -11.46 -4.96
N SER A 157 1.09 -12.64 -4.86
CA SER A 157 -0.05 -13.01 -5.70
C SER A 157 -1.27 -12.10 -5.51
N ILE A 158 -1.47 -11.53 -4.32
CA ILE A 158 -2.51 -10.52 -4.07
C ILE A 158 -2.10 -9.17 -4.66
N SER A 159 -0.86 -8.73 -4.44
CA SER A 159 -0.38 -7.41 -4.86
C SER A 159 -0.36 -7.26 -6.38
N MET A 160 0.04 -8.31 -7.12
CA MET A 160 0.04 -8.35 -8.59
C MET A 160 -1.35 -8.16 -9.21
N ARG A 161 -2.44 -8.37 -8.44
CA ARG A 161 -3.81 -8.12 -8.90
C ARG A 161 -4.22 -6.65 -8.82
N VAL A 162 -3.39 -5.81 -8.19
CA VAL A 162 -3.68 -4.40 -7.88
C VAL A 162 -2.61 -3.48 -8.44
N LEU A 163 -1.33 -3.81 -8.25
CA LEU A 163 -0.22 -3.11 -8.89
C LEU A 163 -0.24 -3.38 -10.40
N TRP A 164 0.14 -2.36 -11.18
CA TRP A 164 0.26 -2.53 -12.63
C TRP A 164 1.54 -3.28 -12.98
N ASP A 165 2.64 -2.90 -12.34
CA ASP A 165 3.94 -3.58 -12.36
C ASP A 165 4.79 -3.15 -11.14
N ASP A 166 6.09 -3.43 -11.19
CA ASP A 166 7.06 -3.08 -10.15
C ASP A 166 7.97 -1.90 -10.54
N ASP A 167 7.63 -1.16 -11.61
CA ASP A 167 8.48 -0.09 -12.14
C ASP A 167 8.65 1.06 -11.13
N CYS A 168 7.76 1.14 -10.13
CA CYS A 168 7.89 2.13 -9.05
C CYS A 168 9.15 1.93 -8.19
N MET A 169 9.71 0.73 -8.16
CA MET A 169 10.93 0.40 -7.41
C MET A 169 12.21 0.78 -8.17
N ASP A 170 12.12 1.08 -9.47
CA ASP A 170 13.26 1.38 -10.34
C ASP A 170 13.59 2.88 -10.43
N SER A 171 13.01 3.72 -9.56
CA SER A 171 13.14 5.19 -9.63
C SER A 171 14.60 5.65 -9.64
N GLU A 172 15.44 5.10 -8.74
CA GLU A 172 16.85 5.46 -8.65
C GLU A 172 17.62 5.09 -9.92
N VAL A 173 17.34 3.90 -10.47
CA VAL A 173 17.98 3.40 -11.69
C VAL A 173 17.67 4.31 -12.88
N VAL A 174 16.43 4.81 -12.98
CA VAL A 174 16.00 5.65 -14.09
C VAL A 174 16.43 7.11 -13.93
N LEU A 175 16.35 7.66 -12.71
CA LEU A 175 16.66 9.07 -12.45
C LEU A 175 18.16 9.38 -12.52
N ASP A 176 19.02 8.44 -12.15
CA ASP A 176 20.48 8.58 -12.27
C ASP A 176 21.00 8.24 -13.69
N ALA A 177 20.14 7.71 -14.57
CA ALA A 177 20.52 7.35 -15.92
C ALA A 177 20.73 8.58 -16.81
N THR A 178 21.55 8.44 -17.86
CA THR A 178 21.60 9.47 -18.92
C THR A 178 20.24 9.58 -19.62
N PRO A 179 19.89 10.74 -20.21
CA PRO A 179 18.60 10.90 -20.90
C PRO A 179 18.31 9.80 -21.93
N ASP A 180 19.30 9.43 -22.76
CA ASP A 180 19.15 8.35 -23.75
C ASP A 180 18.89 6.99 -23.10
N SER A 181 19.53 6.71 -21.96
CA SER A 181 19.33 5.48 -21.20
C SER A 181 17.94 5.43 -20.54
N ALA A 182 17.49 6.53 -19.94
CA ALA A 182 16.17 6.65 -19.33
C ALA A 182 15.06 6.54 -20.39
N ASP A 183 15.24 7.17 -21.55
CA ASP A 183 14.31 7.07 -22.68
C ASP A 183 14.24 5.65 -23.22
N HIS A 184 15.38 4.95 -23.31
CA HIS A 184 15.41 3.55 -23.71
C HIS A 184 14.70 2.64 -22.70
N TYR A 185 14.90 2.89 -21.39
CA TYR A 185 14.22 2.16 -20.32
C TYR A 185 12.70 2.31 -20.43
N ARG A 186 12.24 3.57 -20.45
CA ARG A 186 10.81 3.89 -20.58
C ARG A 186 10.19 3.28 -21.83
N TRP A 187 10.85 3.40 -22.98
CA TRP A 187 10.38 2.78 -24.22
C TRP A 187 10.28 1.25 -24.13
N LYS A 188 11.23 0.61 -23.46
CA LYS A 188 11.28 -0.85 -23.32
C LYS A 188 10.17 -1.39 -22.43
N PHE A 189 9.84 -0.69 -21.35
CA PHE A 189 8.84 -1.12 -20.36
C PHE A 189 7.46 -0.49 -20.57
N GLY A 190 7.34 0.46 -21.50
CA GLY A 190 6.06 1.12 -21.80
C GLY A 190 5.68 2.22 -20.80
N ILE A 191 6.65 2.71 -20.03
CA ILE A 191 6.47 3.73 -18.99
C ILE A 191 6.24 5.10 -19.64
N GLU A 192 5.22 5.83 -19.19
CA GLU A 192 4.95 7.17 -19.66
C GLU A 192 6.04 8.18 -19.23
N LEU A 193 6.22 9.24 -20.03
CA LEU A 193 7.29 10.22 -19.80
C LEU A 193 7.17 10.92 -18.45
N ASP A 194 5.94 11.13 -17.98
CA ASP A 194 5.62 11.83 -16.74
C ASP A 194 5.55 10.92 -15.50
N TYR A 195 5.74 9.61 -15.65
CA TYR A 195 5.63 8.61 -14.59
C TYR A 195 6.51 8.91 -13.36
N PHE A 196 7.82 9.11 -13.58
CA PHE A 196 8.81 9.36 -12.53
C PHE A 196 8.91 10.82 -12.09
N VAL A 197 8.14 11.73 -12.70
CA VAL A 197 8.16 13.17 -12.37
C VAL A 197 6.86 13.64 -11.72
N ALA A 198 5.97 12.71 -11.38
CA ALA A 198 4.77 13.02 -10.62
C ALA A 198 5.13 13.59 -9.24
N VAL A 199 4.34 14.55 -8.79
CA VAL A 199 4.55 15.24 -7.52
C VAL A 199 3.48 14.76 -6.53
N ALA A 200 3.90 14.29 -5.37
CA ALA A 200 2.98 13.91 -4.30
C ALA A 200 2.13 15.11 -3.85
N PRO A 201 0.89 14.86 -3.36
CA PRO A 201 0.10 15.91 -2.75
C PRO A 201 0.84 16.56 -1.57
N ASP A 202 0.94 17.88 -1.56
CA ASP A 202 1.60 18.66 -0.51
C ASP A 202 0.58 19.48 0.28
N PRO A 203 -0.13 18.86 1.26
CA PRO A 203 -1.15 19.56 2.02
C PRO A 203 -0.51 20.61 2.93
N LYS A 204 -1.21 21.73 3.11
CA LYS A 204 -0.80 22.74 4.08
C LYS A 204 -0.99 22.18 5.49
N GLU A 205 -0.20 22.69 6.44
CA GLU A 205 -0.33 22.35 7.86
C GLU A 205 -1.77 22.56 8.38
N SER A 206 -2.45 23.61 7.92
CA SER A 206 -3.85 23.90 8.26
C SER A 206 -4.86 22.85 7.76
N GLU A 207 -4.47 22.00 6.81
CA GLU A 207 -5.30 20.97 6.20
C GLU A 207 -5.07 19.59 6.84
N ALA A 208 -4.00 19.43 7.63
CA ALA A 208 -3.57 18.14 8.19
C ALA A 208 -4.63 17.47 9.06
N ALA A 209 -5.29 18.22 9.96
CA ALA A 209 -6.34 17.67 10.82
C ALA A 209 -7.55 17.18 10.00
N ALA A 210 -8.01 17.98 9.05
CA ALA A 210 -9.12 17.61 8.18
C ALA A 210 -8.76 16.42 7.27
N LEU A 211 -7.50 16.30 6.86
CA LEU A 211 -7.01 15.18 6.07
C LEU A 211 -7.03 13.87 6.88
N ARG A 212 -6.52 13.88 8.12
CA ARG A 212 -6.59 12.72 9.05
C ARG A 212 -8.03 12.25 9.22
N GLU A 213 -8.96 13.17 9.48
CA GLU A 213 -10.38 12.83 9.63
C GLU A 213 -10.98 12.22 8.35
N ARG A 214 -10.66 12.76 7.17
CA ARG A 214 -11.14 12.21 5.89
C ARG A 214 -10.59 10.82 5.62
N LEU A 215 -9.29 10.61 5.83
CA LEU A 215 -8.66 9.31 5.64
C LEU A 215 -9.27 8.28 6.60
N ARG A 216 -9.42 8.62 7.88
CA ARG A 216 -10.07 7.76 8.87
C ARG A 216 -11.51 7.42 8.50
N ALA A 217 -12.25 8.40 7.98
CA ALA A 217 -13.62 8.17 7.52
C ALA A 217 -13.66 7.24 6.31
N LEU A 218 -12.68 7.30 5.40
CA LEU A 218 -12.55 6.34 4.32
C LEU A 218 -12.28 4.95 4.88
N CYS A 219 -11.31 4.75 5.78
CA CYS A 219 -11.03 3.40 6.32
C CYS A 219 -12.25 2.71 6.95
N ARG A 220 -13.18 3.49 7.53
CA ARG A 220 -14.37 2.98 8.23
C ARG A 220 -15.63 2.82 7.37
N GLN A 221 -15.59 3.16 6.08
CA GLN A 221 -16.74 2.95 5.19
C GLN A 221 -16.89 1.46 4.84
N THR A 222 -18.06 0.90 5.13
CA THR A 222 -18.51 -0.44 4.72
C THR A 222 -19.39 -0.41 3.49
#